data_AF-A0A7W1BJF6-F1
#
_entry.id   AF-A0A7W1BJF6-F1
#
_cell.length_a   1.000
_cell.length_b   1.000
_cell.length_c   1.000
_cell.angle_alpha   90.00
_cell.angle_beta   90.00
_cell.angle_gamma   90.00
#
_symmetry.space_group_name_H-M   'P 1'
#
loop_
_entity.id
_entity.type
_entity.pdbx_description
1 polymer ?
#
loop_
_entity_poly.entity_id
_entity_poly.type
_entity_poly.pdbx_seq_one_letter_code
_entity_poly.pdbx_strand_id
1 'polypeptide(L)'
;MRRIAVWCAVAFLAIALLPSEAYAWAPGTHIFLGEAVLRSLASLPPAIAALLAAFPHDFLYGSIAADTSIAKKYAPAGRHCHSWNVGREIHDQAADDRMRAFGLGYLAHLAADVVAHNFFVPRYLVIASKTSGLGHSYWETRFETHLGERYGRRARDVILLDHSLADGHLDRILSPTIFSTRTNRRIFRGMVFVTDTESWQRIFQLAAENSRWDLSDPEVGKYLARSFDYIMDLLERADDSEAYGFDPAGDGALQLAKQVRRDARKSGMEYRLSEQAVRHFGMPETELRYSADLAEPLYPPTRSDKI
;
A
#
# COMPACT_ATOMS: atom_id res chain seq x y z
N MET A 1 -41.78 3.29 -4.44
CA MET A 1 -40.84 3.00 -3.33
C MET A 1 -39.91 1.81 -3.63
N ARG A 2 -40.44 0.60 -3.89
CA ARG A 2 -39.61 -0.61 -4.12
C ARG A 2 -38.61 -0.51 -5.28
N ARG A 3 -39.01 0.12 -6.40
CA ARG A 3 -38.13 0.37 -7.56
C ARG A 3 -36.99 1.36 -7.25
N ILE A 4 -37.26 2.39 -6.45
CA ILE A 4 -36.24 3.38 -6.05
C ILE A 4 -35.20 2.71 -5.15
N ALA A 5 -35.64 1.87 -4.20
CA ALA A 5 -34.74 1.09 -3.34
C ALA A 5 -33.84 0.13 -4.14
N VAL A 6 -34.37 -0.51 -5.19
CA VAL A 6 -33.57 -1.36 -6.09
C VAL A 6 -32.54 -0.55 -6.88
N TRP A 7 -32.93 0.61 -7.44
CA TRP A 7 -31.99 1.48 -8.14
C TRP A 7 -30.92 2.07 -7.22
N CYS A 8 -31.27 2.42 -5.98
CA CYS A 8 -30.29 2.83 -4.97
C CYS A 8 -29.36 1.68 -4.58
N ALA A 9 -29.86 0.45 -4.44
CA ALA A 9 -29.04 -0.72 -4.15
C ALA A 9 -28.12 -1.07 -5.32
N VAL A 10 -28.58 -0.99 -6.57
CA VAL A 10 -27.78 -1.20 -7.78
C VAL A 10 -26.75 -0.09 -7.96
N ALA A 11 -27.12 1.17 -7.73
CA ALA A 11 -26.17 2.29 -7.76
C ALA A 11 -25.13 2.17 -6.64
N PHE A 12 -25.53 1.75 -5.44
CA PHE A 12 -24.63 1.46 -4.34
C PHE A 12 -23.70 0.28 -4.65
N LEU A 13 -24.23 -0.82 -5.21
CA LEU A 13 -23.42 -1.95 -5.68
C LEU A 13 -22.47 -1.51 -6.80
N ALA A 14 -22.94 -0.71 -7.76
CA ALA A 14 -22.13 -0.21 -8.85
C ALA A 14 -21.04 0.73 -8.35
N ILE A 15 -21.32 1.59 -7.36
CA ILE A 15 -20.31 2.44 -6.70
C ILE A 15 -19.32 1.62 -5.87
N ALA A 16 -19.78 0.54 -5.22
CA ALA A 16 -18.93 -0.37 -4.48
C ALA A 16 -18.09 -1.31 -5.37
N LEU A 17 -18.55 -1.57 -6.60
CA LEU A 17 -17.88 -2.38 -7.63
C LEU A 17 -17.07 -1.55 -8.62
N LEU A 18 -17.26 -0.22 -8.65
CA LEU A 18 -16.28 0.67 -9.25
C LEU A 18 -15.00 0.47 -8.45
N PRO A 19 -13.87 0.14 -9.08
CA PRO A 19 -12.61 0.11 -8.38
C PRO A 19 -12.40 1.51 -7.85
N SER A 20 -12.68 1.73 -6.57
CA SER A 20 -12.10 2.85 -5.87
C SER A 20 -10.62 2.64 -6.09
N GLU A 21 -9.97 3.63 -6.70
CA GLU A 21 -8.51 3.65 -6.72
C GLU A 21 -8.11 3.58 -5.24
N ALA A 22 -7.80 2.36 -4.78
CA ALA A 22 -6.96 2.12 -3.63
C ALA A 22 -5.58 2.42 -4.19
N TYR A 23 -4.95 3.41 -3.55
CA TYR A 23 -3.67 3.96 -3.96
C TYR A 23 -2.73 3.61 -2.82
N ALA A 24 -2.46 2.32 -2.63
CA ALA A 24 -1.53 1.78 -1.64
C ALA A 24 -1.17 0.36 -1.98
N TRP A 25 0.01 -0.11 -1.58
CA TRP A 25 0.23 -1.54 -1.63
C TRP A 25 -0.94 -2.30 -0.98
N ALA A 26 -1.35 -3.41 -1.56
CA ALA A 26 -2.45 -4.18 -0.98
C ALA A 26 -2.09 -4.59 0.47
N PRO A 27 -3.06 -4.65 1.40
CA PRO A 27 -2.78 -4.80 2.84
C PRO A 27 -1.88 -5.98 3.21
N GLY A 28 -1.88 -7.07 2.43
CA GLY A 28 -0.99 -8.20 2.64
C GLY A 28 0.48 -7.85 2.41
N THR A 29 0.79 -6.96 1.46
CA THR A 29 2.16 -6.48 1.23
C THR A 29 2.68 -5.66 2.42
N HIS A 30 1.84 -4.79 3.00
CA HIS A 30 2.21 -4.06 4.21
C HIS A 30 2.37 -4.96 5.43
N ILE A 31 1.57 -6.03 5.54
CA ILE A 31 1.78 -7.04 6.59
C ILE A 31 3.07 -7.83 6.36
N PHE A 32 3.38 -8.20 5.12
CA PHE A 32 4.66 -8.84 4.79
C PHE A 32 5.85 -7.99 5.24
N LEU A 33 5.85 -6.70 4.87
CA LEU A 33 6.91 -5.75 5.24
C LEU A 33 6.94 -5.50 6.75
N GLY A 34 5.78 -5.34 7.39
CA GLY A 34 5.68 -5.18 8.84
C GLY A 34 6.21 -6.40 9.61
N GLU A 35 5.86 -7.62 9.19
CA GLU A 35 6.43 -8.84 9.78
C GLU A 35 7.94 -8.95 9.52
N ALA A 36 8.45 -8.46 8.39
CA ALA A 36 9.88 -8.40 8.14
C ALA A 36 10.60 -7.45 9.12
N VAL A 37 10.03 -6.26 9.37
CA VAL A 37 10.56 -5.33 10.39
C VAL A 37 10.59 -5.98 11.77
N LEU A 38 9.51 -6.66 12.16
CA LEU A 38 9.43 -7.36 13.45
C LEU A 38 10.40 -8.54 13.57
N ARG A 39 10.84 -9.15 12.45
CA ARG A 39 11.93 -10.15 12.46
C ARG A 39 13.32 -9.50 12.55
N SER A 40 13.44 -8.23 12.19
CA SER A 40 14.70 -7.49 12.07
C SER A 40 14.88 -6.43 13.17
N LEU A 41 14.23 -6.59 14.32
CA LEU A 41 14.29 -5.61 15.42
C LEU A 41 15.72 -5.34 15.93
N ALA A 42 16.62 -6.31 15.82
CA ALA A 42 18.02 -6.15 16.22
C ALA A 42 18.78 -5.11 15.37
N SER A 43 18.27 -4.78 14.19
CA SER A 43 18.84 -3.78 13.28
C SER A 43 18.25 -2.38 13.51
N LEU A 44 17.31 -2.20 14.44
CA LEU A 44 16.69 -0.91 14.75
C LEU A 44 17.33 -0.26 15.99
N PRO A 45 17.17 1.08 16.16
CA PRO A 45 17.52 1.75 17.40
C PRO A 45 16.88 1.05 18.62
N PRO A 46 17.60 0.84 19.73
CA PRO A 46 17.12 0.00 20.85
C PRO A 46 15.75 0.41 21.42
N ALA A 47 15.45 1.70 21.45
CA ALA A 47 14.16 2.21 21.93
C ALA A 47 13.01 1.81 21.00
N ILE A 48 13.21 1.92 19.69
CA ILE A 48 12.23 1.52 18.67
C ILE A 48 12.06 0.00 18.70
N ALA A 49 13.17 -0.75 18.74
CA ALA A 49 13.15 -2.20 18.84
C ALA A 49 12.34 -2.69 20.05
N ALA A 50 12.58 -2.12 21.24
CA ALA A 50 11.86 -2.47 22.46
C ALA A 50 10.36 -2.13 22.37
N LEU A 51 10.02 -0.98 21.80
CA LEU A 51 8.64 -0.55 21.61
C LEU A 51 7.87 -1.49 20.68
N LEU A 52 8.44 -1.81 19.51
CA LEU A 52 7.83 -2.71 18.54
C LEU A 52 7.74 -4.15 19.04
N ALA A 53 8.73 -4.61 19.81
CA ALA A 53 8.68 -5.91 20.48
C ALA A 53 7.53 -6.00 21.50
N ALA A 54 7.26 -4.91 22.22
CA ALA A 54 6.19 -4.86 23.22
C ALA A 54 4.79 -4.76 22.59
N PHE A 55 4.66 -4.07 21.45
CA PHE A 55 3.37 -3.77 20.81
C PHE A 55 3.31 -4.16 19.31
N PRO A 56 3.62 -5.42 18.95
CA PRO A 56 3.73 -5.82 17.55
C PRO A 56 2.39 -5.76 16.80
N HIS A 57 1.27 -6.04 17.47
CA HIS A 57 -0.05 -5.99 16.84
C HIS A 57 -0.53 -4.56 16.59
N ASP A 58 -0.22 -3.61 17.49
CA ASP A 58 -0.55 -2.20 17.30
C ASP A 58 0.28 -1.63 16.12
N PHE A 59 1.56 -2.00 16.01
CA PHE A 59 2.41 -1.68 14.85
C PHE A 59 1.87 -2.26 13.53
N LEU A 60 1.56 -3.56 13.49
CA LEU A 60 1.02 -4.21 12.29
C LEU A 60 -0.35 -3.66 11.89
N TYR A 61 -1.17 -3.22 12.86
CA TYR A 61 -2.42 -2.56 12.54
C TYR A 61 -2.16 -1.16 11.95
N GLY A 62 -1.23 -0.41 12.53
CA GLY A 62 -0.77 0.87 11.97
C GLY A 62 -0.32 0.76 10.53
N SER A 63 0.39 -0.32 10.17
CA SER A 63 0.92 -0.52 8.81
C SER A 63 -0.14 -0.79 7.74
N ILE A 64 -1.39 -1.04 8.13
CA ILE A 64 -2.53 -1.22 7.21
C ILE A 64 -3.67 -0.20 7.45
N ALA A 65 -3.54 0.65 8.47
CA ALA A 65 -4.62 1.53 8.92
C ALA A 65 -4.95 2.65 7.92
N ALA A 66 -3.95 3.14 7.19
CA ALA A 66 -4.13 4.18 6.17
C ALA A 66 -5.11 3.75 5.06
N ASP A 67 -5.09 2.48 4.67
CA ASP A 67 -5.99 1.92 3.65
C ASP A 67 -7.42 1.69 4.14
N THR A 68 -7.59 1.60 5.47
CA THR A 68 -8.90 1.44 6.09
C THR A 68 -9.69 2.75 6.18
N SER A 69 -9.00 3.88 5.98
CA SER A 69 -9.53 5.23 6.16
C SER A 69 -10.13 5.77 4.85
N ILE A 70 -11.38 5.41 4.55
CA ILE A 70 -12.14 5.86 3.37
C ILE A 70 -12.54 7.35 3.50
N ALA A 71 -11.61 8.29 3.36
CA ALA A 71 -11.93 9.73 3.44
C ALA A 71 -11.24 10.53 2.32
N LYS A 72 -11.34 10.07 1.07
CA LYS A 72 -10.50 10.61 -0.02
C LYS A 72 -11.07 11.82 -0.76
N LYS A 73 -12.39 12.02 -0.83
CA LYS A 73 -12.95 12.98 -1.81
C LYS A 73 -13.24 14.40 -1.29
N TYR A 74 -13.14 14.63 0.02
CA TYR A 74 -13.51 15.92 0.64
C TYR A 74 -12.49 16.45 1.65
N ALA A 75 -11.32 15.80 1.75
CA ALA A 75 -10.24 16.29 2.58
C ALA A 75 -9.51 17.46 1.90
N PRO A 76 -9.20 18.56 2.61
CA PRO A 76 -8.27 19.57 2.10
C PRO A 76 -6.94 18.93 1.69
N ALA A 77 -6.27 19.49 0.69
CA ALA A 77 -4.94 19.03 0.26
C ALA A 77 -3.99 18.91 1.46
N GLY A 78 -3.25 17.80 1.55
CA GLY A 78 -2.36 17.50 2.68
C GLY A 78 -3.03 16.95 3.94
N ARG A 79 -4.34 16.61 3.90
CA ARG A 79 -5.05 15.89 4.98
C ARG A 79 -5.63 14.54 4.54
N HIS A 80 -5.14 13.96 3.45
CA HIS A 80 -5.45 12.58 3.08
C HIS A 80 -4.63 11.60 3.92
N CYS A 81 -5.12 10.36 4.06
CA CYS A 81 -4.45 9.32 4.85
C CYS A 81 -3.02 9.02 4.36
N HIS A 82 -2.77 9.09 3.05
CA HIS A 82 -1.43 8.90 2.48
C HIS A 82 -0.55 10.15 2.52
N SER A 83 -0.50 10.86 3.66
CA SER A 83 0.29 12.10 3.83
C SER A 83 1.25 11.98 5.01
N TRP A 84 2.51 12.36 4.80
CA TRP A 84 3.51 12.44 5.88
C TRP A 84 3.04 13.30 7.05
N ASN A 85 2.36 14.42 6.79
CA ASN A 85 1.85 15.29 7.85
C ASN A 85 0.84 14.57 8.75
N VAL A 86 -0.04 13.76 8.15
CA VAL A 86 -1.03 12.96 8.89
C VAL A 86 -0.33 11.84 9.66
N GLY A 87 0.62 11.13 9.04
CA GLY A 87 1.40 10.09 9.72
C GLY A 87 2.18 10.62 10.92
N ARG A 88 2.83 11.79 10.78
CA ARG A 88 3.52 12.46 11.91
C ARG A 88 2.54 12.92 12.97
N GLU A 89 1.40 13.50 12.59
CA GLU A 89 0.37 13.90 13.57
C GLU A 89 -0.13 12.68 14.39
N ILE A 90 -0.32 11.53 13.74
CA ILE A 90 -0.69 10.27 14.39
C ILE A 90 0.40 9.82 15.37
N HIS A 91 1.66 9.86 14.98
CA HIS A 91 2.76 9.45 15.84
C HIS A 91 2.99 10.42 17.01
N ASP A 92 3.07 11.73 16.74
CA ASP A 92 3.47 12.75 17.71
C ASP A 92 2.39 13.00 18.77
N GLN A 93 1.12 12.78 18.43
CA GLN A 93 0.01 12.92 19.37
C GLN A 93 -0.36 11.60 20.07
N ALA A 94 0.48 10.57 19.99
CA ALA A 94 0.26 9.29 20.65
C ALA A 94 0.23 9.45 22.19
N ALA A 95 -0.84 8.97 22.81
CA ALA A 95 -1.06 9.12 24.25
C ALA A 95 -0.24 8.13 25.10
N ASP A 96 0.12 6.99 24.54
CA ASP A 96 0.86 5.92 25.20
C ASP A 96 1.74 5.15 24.20
N ASP A 97 2.52 4.19 24.72
CA ASP A 97 3.45 3.40 23.93
C ASP A 97 2.74 2.50 22.88
N ARG A 98 1.49 2.08 23.13
CA ARG A 98 0.69 1.35 22.12
C ARG A 98 0.41 2.24 20.92
N MET A 99 -0.01 3.48 21.17
CA MET A 99 -0.30 4.44 20.10
C MET A 99 0.97 4.93 19.40
N ARG A 100 2.12 4.96 20.08
CA ARG A 100 3.42 5.22 19.45
C ARG A 100 3.80 4.10 18.48
N ALA A 101 3.67 2.84 18.89
CA ALA A 101 3.91 1.70 18.01
C ALA A 101 2.96 1.69 16.80
N PHE A 102 1.69 2.00 17.03
CA PHE A 102 0.70 2.20 15.96
C PHE A 102 1.11 3.32 14.98
N GLY A 103 1.54 4.48 15.49
CA GLY A 103 2.02 5.59 14.67
C GLY A 103 3.24 5.25 13.84
N LEU A 104 4.21 4.50 14.40
CA LEU A 104 5.36 3.98 13.65
C LEU A 104 4.92 3.00 12.55
N GLY A 105 3.90 2.19 12.81
CA GLY A 105 3.27 1.33 11.79
C GLY A 105 2.69 2.15 10.64
N TYR A 106 1.97 3.22 10.95
CA TYR A 106 1.40 4.13 9.96
C TYR A 106 2.49 4.83 9.13
N LEU A 107 3.58 5.25 9.76
CA LEU A 107 4.72 5.83 9.07
C LEU A 107 5.43 4.80 8.16
N ALA A 108 5.59 3.56 8.62
CA ALA A 108 6.13 2.47 7.81
C ALA A 108 5.25 2.17 6.58
N HIS A 109 3.93 2.25 6.71
CA HIS A 109 3.01 2.17 5.57
C HIS A 109 3.34 3.23 4.52
N LEU A 110 3.45 4.50 4.92
CA LEU A 110 3.75 5.60 4.01
C LEU A 110 5.12 5.43 3.31
N ALA A 111 6.14 4.96 4.02
CA ALA A 111 7.45 4.66 3.43
C ALA A 111 7.37 3.58 2.34
N ALA A 112 6.61 2.51 2.58
CA ALA A 112 6.39 1.47 1.57
C ALA A 112 5.63 2.01 0.34
N ASP A 113 4.64 2.88 0.57
CA ASP A 113 3.81 3.45 -0.48
C ASP A 113 4.55 4.46 -1.36
N VAL A 114 5.61 5.10 -0.85
CA VAL A 114 6.52 5.85 -1.72
C VAL A 114 7.02 4.96 -2.86
N VAL A 115 7.37 3.70 -2.58
CA VAL A 115 7.85 2.77 -3.61
C VAL A 115 6.74 2.38 -4.58
N ALA A 116 5.55 2.09 -4.04
CA ALA A 116 4.37 1.77 -4.84
C ALA A 116 4.05 2.88 -5.84
N HIS A 117 3.89 4.11 -5.35
CA HIS A 117 3.26 5.18 -6.12
C HIS A 117 4.21 6.07 -6.88
N ASN A 118 5.51 6.05 -6.57
CA ASN A 118 6.49 6.84 -7.31
C ASN A 118 7.26 6.01 -8.34
N PHE A 119 7.37 4.69 -8.15
CA PHE A 119 8.19 3.85 -9.02
C PHE A 119 7.42 2.68 -9.63
N PHE A 120 6.79 1.84 -8.81
CA PHE A 120 6.16 0.62 -9.31
C PHE A 120 4.90 0.90 -10.15
N VAL A 121 3.83 1.39 -9.53
CA VAL A 121 2.53 1.56 -10.19
C VAL A 121 2.65 2.48 -11.42
N PRO A 122 3.28 3.67 -11.34
CA PRO A 122 3.42 4.55 -12.51
C PRO A 122 4.12 3.87 -13.69
N ARG A 123 5.19 3.09 -13.43
CA ARG A 123 5.90 2.32 -14.45
C ARG A 123 4.97 1.35 -15.16
N TYR A 124 4.21 0.55 -14.39
CA TYR A 124 3.33 -0.46 -14.95
C TYR A 124 2.08 0.15 -15.62
N LEU A 125 1.62 1.32 -15.17
CA LEU A 125 0.57 2.10 -15.86
C LEU A 125 1.01 2.62 -17.23
N VAL A 126 2.30 2.95 -17.41
CA VAL A 126 2.84 3.37 -18.71
C VAL A 126 2.92 2.20 -19.69
N ILE A 127 3.41 1.05 -19.26
CA ILE A 127 3.65 -0.11 -20.16
C ILE A 127 2.40 -0.95 -20.43
N ALA A 128 1.37 -0.89 -19.57
CA ALA A 128 0.13 -1.66 -19.76
C ALA A 128 -0.66 -1.21 -21.02
N SER A 129 -1.05 -2.16 -21.88
CA SER A 129 -1.83 -1.91 -23.12
C SER A 129 -3.25 -1.33 -22.90
N LYS A 130 -3.87 -0.82 -23.98
CA LYS A 130 -5.25 -0.27 -24.03
C LYS A 130 -6.36 -1.26 -23.67
N THR A 131 -6.18 -2.56 -23.88
CA THR A 131 -7.28 -3.55 -23.78
C THR A 131 -7.65 -3.92 -22.36
N SER A 132 -6.85 -3.54 -21.38
CA SER A 132 -6.90 -4.21 -20.09
C SER A 132 -7.81 -3.52 -19.08
N GLY A 133 -8.10 -2.22 -19.22
CA GLY A 133 -8.85 -1.47 -18.21
C GLY A 133 -8.20 -1.53 -16.81
N LEU A 134 -6.95 -1.98 -16.73
CA LEU A 134 -6.25 -2.26 -15.49
C LEU A 134 -5.75 -0.94 -14.91
N GLY A 135 -6.39 -0.56 -13.80
CA GLY A 135 -6.02 0.63 -13.04
C GLY A 135 -4.95 0.34 -11.99
N HIS A 136 -4.77 1.32 -11.12
CA HIS A 136 -3.88 1.29 -9.96
C HIS A 136 -3.97 -0.03 -9.19
N SER A 137 -5.18 -0.36 -8.72
CA SER A 137 -5.41 -1.49 -7.81
C SER A 137 -5.21 -2.87 -8.42
N TYR A 138 -5.21 -2.96 -9.76
CA TYR A 138 -4.81 -4.21 -10.42
C TYR A 138 -3.33 -4.51 -10.15
N TRP A 139 -2.45 -3.51 -10.27
CA TRP A 139 -1.01 -3.72 -10.17
C TRP A 139 -0.59 -4.02 -8.73
N GLU A 140 -1.21 -3.38 -7.74
CA GLU A 140 -1.02 -3.68 -6.32
C GLU A 140 -1.46 -5.11 -5.99
N THR A 141 -2.66 -5.50 -6.44
CA THR A 141 -3.18 -6.86 -6.20
C THR A 141 -2.31 -7.89 -6.93
N ARG A 142 -1.88 -7.61 -8.16
CA ARG A 142 -0.97 -8.47 -8.92
C ARG A 142 0.36 -8.64 -8.20
N PHE A 143 0.90 -7.58 -7.61
CA PHE A 143 2.10 -7.66 -6.78
C PHE A 143 1.89 -8.57 -5.57
N GLU A 144 0.80 -8.39 -4.82
CA GLU A 144 0.49 -9.22 -3.64
C GLU A 144 0.37 -10.71 -3.97
N THR A 145 -0.10 -11.09 -5.18
CA THR A 145 -0.19 -12.51 -5.56
C THR A 145 1.14 -13.26 -5.50
N HIS A 146 2.29 -12.56 -5.61
CA HIS A 146 3.62 -13.17 -5.47
C HIS A 146 3.97 -13.53 -4.01
N LEU A 147 3.34 -12.89 -3.03
CA LEU A 147 3.54 -13.16 -1.61
C LEU A 147 2.73 -14.37 -1.11
N GLY A 148 1.79 -14.85 -1.93
CA GLY A 148 0.85 -15.91 -1.57
C GLY A 148 -0.22 -15.48 -0.56
N GLU A 149 -1.15 -16.39 -0.27
CA GLU A 149 -2.36 -16.08 0.52
C GLU A 149 -2.09 -15.86 2.02
N ARG A 150 -0.88 -16.17 2.50
CA ARG A 150 -0.53 -16.09 3.93
C ARG A 150 -0.71 -14.67 4.46
N TYR A 151 -0.17 -13.68 3.76
CA TYR A 151 -0.13 -12.30 4.26
C TYR A 151 -1.47 -11.60 4.11
N GLY A 152 -2.23 -11.91 3.06
CA GLY A 152 -3.63 -11.48 2.94
C GLY A 152 -4.51 -12.04 4.07
N ARG A 153 -4.33 -13.30 4.47
CA ARG A 153 -5.01 -13.87 5.66
C ARG A 153 -4.57 -13.20 6.94
N ARG A 154 -3.27 -12.99 7.12
CA ARG A 154 -2.72 -12.33 8.31
C ARG A 154 -3.22 -10.88 8.46
N ALA A 155 -3.35 -10.14 7.35
CA ALA A 155 -3.98 -8.82 7.36
C ALA A 155 -5.41 -8.87 7.90
N ARG A 156 -6.21 -9.89 7.50
CA ARG A 156 -7.54 -10.11 8.06
C ARG A 156 -7.51 -10.37 9.55
N ASP A 157 -6.64 -11.26 10.01
CA ASP A 157 -6.51 -11.58 11.44
C ASP A 157 -6.19 -10.33 12.26
N VAL A 158 -5.27 -9.48 11.78
CA VAL A 158 -4.91 -8.21 12.44
C VAL A 158 -6.11 -7.25 12.46
N ILE A 159 -6.84 -7.09 11.35
CA ILE A 159 -8.02 -6.20 11.27
C ILE A 159 -9.14 -6.63 12.24
N LEU A 160 -9.28 -7.92 12.52
CA LEU A 160 -10.32 -8.48 13.38
C LEU A 160 -10.06 -8.28 14.88
N LEU A 161 -8.85 -7.87 15.28
CA LEU A 161 -8.55 -7.54 16.67
C LEU A 161 -9.30 -6.27 17.13
N ASP A 162 -9.40 -6.09 18.45
CA ASP A 162 -9.96 -4.87 19.01
C ASP A 162 -8.95 -3.72 18.92
N HIS A 163 -9.24 -2.78 18.01
CA HIS A 163 -8.46 -1.58 17.78
C HIS A 163 -9.17 -0.30 18.21
N SER A 164 -10.14 -0.38 19.12
CA SER A 164 -10.95 0.77 19.56
C SER A 164 -10.14 2.00 19.98
N LEU A 165 -8.98 1.82 20.61
CA LEU A 165 -8.06 2.90 20.97
C LEU A 165 -7.41 3.56 19.75
N ALA A 166 -6.83 2.76 18.85
CA ALA A 166 -6.22 3.26 17.61
C ALA A 166 -7.26 3.91 16.70
N ASP A 167 -8.45 3.31 16.60
CA ASP A 167 -9.61 3.86 15.90
C ASP A 167 -10.03 5.22 16.46
N GLY A 168 -10.12 5.36 17.79
CA GLY A 168 -10.44 6.63 18.43
C GLY A 168 -9.35 7.69 18.24
N HIS A 169 -8.08 7.26 18.20
CA HIS A 169 -6.94 8.12 17.93
C HIS A 169 -6.97 8.66 16.49
N LEU A 170 -7.18 7.79 15.50
CA LEU A 170 -7.40 8.17 14.10
C LEU A 170 -8.59 9.11 13.96
N ASP A 171 -9.71 8.81 14.63
CA ASP A 171 -10.91 9.65 14.58
C ASP A 171 -10.58 11.08 15.01
N ARG A 172 -9.86 11.25 16.11
CA ARG A 172 -9.53 12.59 16.63
C ARG A 172 -8.70 13.42 15.65
N ILE A 173 -7.82 12.78 14.89
CA ILE A 173 -6.90 13.43 13.94
C ILE A 173 -7.54 13.64 12.56
N LEU A 174 -8.34 12.66 12.10
CA LEU A 174 -8.98 12.65 10.78
C LEU A 174 -10.40 13.26 10.77
N SER A 175 -11.02 13.51 11.93
CA SER A 175 -12.39 14.06 12.00
C SER A 175 -12.58 15.50 11.45
N PRO A 176 -11.54 16.36 11.26
CA PRO A 176 -11.71 17.57 10.46
C PRO A 176 -11.96 17.29 8.96
N THR A 177 -11.83 16.03 8.52
CA THR A 177 -11.96 15.58 7.13
C THR A 177 -13.18 14.67 6.92
N ILE A 178 -14.35 15.21 7.27
CA ILE A 178 -15.72 14.88 6.79
C ILE A 178 -15.99 13.40 6.50
N PHE A 179 -16.36 12.64 7.55
CA PHE A 179 -17.47 11.67 7.66
C PHE A 179 -17.28 10.89 8.98
N SER A 180 -18.35 10.50 9.68
CA SER A 180 -18.18 9.71 10.90
C SER A 180 -17.58 8.34 10.55
N THR A 181 -16.37 8.14 11.02
CA THR A 181 -15.53 6.94 10.82
C THR A 181 -16.23 5.64 11.17
N ARG A 182 -17.25 5.67 12.05
CA ARG A 182 -18.14 4.51 12.33
C ARG A 182 -18.81 3.92 11.07
N THR A 183 -19.20 4.77 10.11
CA THR A 183 -19.89 4.35 8.86
C THR A 183 -18.89 3.83 7.83
N ASN A 184 -17.75 4.53 7.66
CA ASN A 184 -16.65 4.08 6.79
C ASN A 184 -16.05 2.76 7.27
N ARG A 185 -15.97 2.53 8.58
CA ARG A 185 -15.47 1.27 9.17
C ARG A 185 -16.41 0.09 8.93
N ARG A 186 -17.72 0.28 8.93
CA ARG A 186 -18.67 -0.78 8.57
C ARG A 186 -18.58 -1.16 7.09
N ILE A 187 -18.31 -0.18 6.23
CA ILE A 187 -18.08 -0.38 4.79
C ILE A 187 -16.73 -1.07 4.56
N PHE A 188 -15.65 -0.63 5.22
CA PHE A 188 -14.32 -1.26 5.11
C PHE A 188 -14.30 -2.68 5.67
N ARG A 189 -14.82 -2.92 6.88
CA ARG A 189 -14.99 -4.30 7.41
C ARG A 189 -15.83 -5.12 6.44
N GLY A 190 -16.91 -4.56 5.89
CA GLY A 190 -17.71 -5.20 4.84
C GLY A 190 -16.93 -5.50 3.56
N MET A 191 -16.03 -4.62 3.12
CA MET A 191 -15.17 -4.82 1.93
C MET A 191 -14.11 -5.90 2.16
N VAL A 192 -13.49 -5.93 3.35
CA VAL A 192 -12.60 -7.03 3.78
C VAL A 192 -13.34 -8.37 3.79
N PHE A 193 -14.61 -8.38 4.21
CA PHE A 193 -15.49 -9.55 4.09
C PHE A 193 -15.81 -9.93 2.63
N VAL A 194 -15.95 -8.96 1.71
CA VAL A 194 -16.20 -9.23 0.28
C VAL A 194 -14.95 -9.80 -0.41
N THR A 195 -13.76 -9.28 -0.08
CA THR A 195 -12.48 -9.83 -0.55
C THR A 195 -12.20 -11.25 -0.01
N ASP A 196 -12.96 -11.71 0.97
CA ASP A 196 -12.91 -13.06 1.57
C ASP A 196 -13.88 -14.05 0.92
N THR A 197 -14.55 -13.69 -0.19
CA THR A 197 -15.22 -14.73 -0.97
C THR A 197 -14.14 -15.52 -1.70
N GLU A 198 -14.07 -16.85 -1.52
CA GLU A 198 -13.20 -17.73 -2.32
C GLU A 198 -13.35 -17.44 -3.83
N SER A 199 -14.51 -16.96 -4.25
CA SER A 199 -14.79 -16.48 -5.60
C SER A 199 -13.99 -15.24 -6.02
N TRP A 200 -13.81 -14.23 -5.16
CA TRP A 200 -13.04 -13.02 -5.47
C TRP A 200 -11.54 -13.31 -5.57
N GLN A 201 -11.01 -14.13 -4.66
CA GLN A 201 -9.62 -14.57 -4.70
C GLN A 201 -9.34 -15.43 -5.94
N ARG A 202 -10.23 -16.37 -6.28
CA ARG A 202 -10.14 -17.15 -7.52
C ARG A 202 -10.22 -16.26 -8.78
N ILE A 203 -11.05 -15.22 -8.79
CA ILE A 203 -11.13 -14.29 -9.94
C ILE A 203 -9.78 -13.57 -10.15
N PHE A 204 -9.12 -13.11 -9.09
CA PHE A 204 -7.81 -12.46 -9.21
C PHE A 204 -6.68 -13.44 -9.53
N GLN A 205 -6.71 -14.64 -8.95
CA GLN A 205 -5.75 -15.70 -9.28
C GLN A 205 -5.87 -16.12 -10.75
N LEU A 206 -7.10 -16.29 -11.27
CA LEU A 206 -7.37 -16.54 -12.69
C LEU A 206 -7.00 -15.36 -13.59
N ALA A 207 -7.13 -14.11 -13.11
CA ALA A 207 -6.69 -12.92 -13.84
C ALA A 207 -5.16 -12.75 -13.85
N ALA A 208 -4.47 -13.20 -12.79
CA ALA A 208 -3.02 -13.23 -12.67
C ALA A 208 -2.41 -14.34 -13.55
N GLU A 209 -3.03 -15.53 -13.56
CA GLU A 209 -2.62 -16.68 -14.38
C GLU A 209 -2.84 -16.47 -15.89
N ASN A 210 -3.84 -15.67 -16.27
CA ASN A 210 -4.12 -15.33 -17.68
C ASN A 210 -3.54 -13.99 -18.13
N SER A 211 -2.76 -13.30 -17.29
CA SER A 211 -2.18 -12.01 -17.66
C SER A 211 -0.99 -12.19 -18.60
N ARG A 212 -1.02 -11.48 -19.73
CA ARG A 212 0.10 -11.42 -20.70
C ARG A 212 1.30 -10.60 -20.19
N TRP A 213 1.21 -9.99 -19.01
CA TRP A 213 2.24 -9.14 -18.43
C TRP A 213 2.91 -9.89 -17.28
N ASP A 214 4.11 -10.36 -17.54
CA ASP A 214 4.90 -11.11 -16.58
C ASP A 214 5.63 -10.14 -15.67
N LEU A 215 5.21 -10.06 -14.41
CA LEU A 215 5.95 -9.41 -13.34
C LEU A 215 6.83 -10.50 -12.74
N SER A 216 8.15 -10.42 -12.94
CA SER A 216 9.05 -11.49 -12.54
C SER A 216 9.32 -11.48 -11.02
N ASP A 217 9.57 -12.65 -10.42
CA ASP A 217 9.94 -12.75 -9.00
C ASP A 217 11.16 -11.89 -8.63
N PRO A 218 12.23 -11.80 -9.45
CA PRO A 218 13.34 -10.87 -9.20
C PRO A 218 12.92 -9.40 -9.21
N GLU A 219 11.97 -8.99 -10.05
CA GLU A 219 11.45 -7.62 -10.03
C GLU A 219 10.65 -7.34 -8.76
N VAL A 220 9.79 -8.26 -8.34
CA VAL A 220 9.04 -8.17 -7.07
C VAL A 220 10.00 -8.03 -5.90
N GLY A 221 11.03 -8.88 -5.84
CA GLY A 221 12.06 -8.85 -4.80
C GLY A 221 12.75 -7.49 -4.71
N LYS A 222 13.04 -6.83 -5.85
CA LYS A 222 13.66 -5.49 -5.86
C LYS A 222 12.77 -4.41 -5.24
N TYR A 223 11.48 -4.39 -5.55
CA TYR A 223 10.55 -3.43 -4.96
C TYR A 223 10.28 -3.72 -3.48
N LEU A 224 10.20 -4.99 -3.08
CA LEU A 224 10.08 -5.39 -1.67
C LEU A 224 11.31 -4.96 -0.86
N ALA A 225 12.52 -5.23 -1.38
CA ALA A 225 13.77 -4.84 -0.77
C ALA A 225 13.81 -3.32 -0.55
N ARG A 226 13.53 -2.54 -1.60
CA ARG A 226 13.49 -1.07 -1.51
C ARG A 226 12.42 -0.57 -0.54
N SER A 227 11.23 -1.17 -0.52
CA SER A 227 10.17 -0.79 0.42
C SER A 227 10.58 -1.05 1.86
N PHE A 228 11.23 -2.20 2.12
CA PHE A 228 11.80 -2.51 3.42
C PHE A 228 12.93 -1.54 3.80
N ASP A 229 13.84 -1.24 2.88
CA ASP A 229 14.93 -0.29 3.09
C ASP A 229 14.40 1.09 3.50
N TYR A 230 13.36 1.57 2.81
CA TYR A 230 12.71 2.84 3.14
C TYR A 230 12.03 2.83 4.51
N ILE A 231 11.43 1.72 4.92
CA ILE A 231 10.86 1.58 6.26
C ILE A 231 11.96 1.63 7.31
N MET A 232 13.03 0.85 7.14
CA MET A 232 14.12 0.78 8.12
C MET A 232 14.84 2.12 8.24
N ASP A 233 15.11 2.77 7.11
CA ASP A 233 15.70 4.11 7.03
C ASP A 233 14.84 5.16 7.75
N LEU A 234 13.51 5.10 7.56
CA LEU A 234 12.55 5.97 8.27
C LEU A 234 12.52 5.70 9.77
N LEU A 235 12.53 4.44 10.20
CA LEU A 235 12.52 4.09 11.62
C LEU A 235 13.83 4.45 12.34
N GLU A 236 14.94 4.56 11.60
CA GLU A 236 16.24 4.98 12.14
C GLU A 236 16.43 6.50 12.10
N ARG A 237 16.12 7.15 10.97
CA ARG A 237 16.47 8.55 10.71
C ARG A 237 15.27 9.51 10.64
N ALA A 238 14.06 8.99 10.80
CA ALA A 238 12.81 9.76 10.75
C ALA A 238 12.75 10.66 9.48
N ASP A 239 12.51 11.95 9.66
CA ASP A 239 12.32 12.92 8.57
C ASP A 239 13.57 13.13 7.70
N ASP A 240 14.75 12.68 8.13
CA ASP A 240 15.98 12.69 7.32
C ASP A 240 16.07 11.47 6.36
N SER A 241 15.12 10.53 6.43
CA SER A 241 15.07 9.35 5.56
C SER A 241 14.86 9.69 4.09
N GLU A 242 15.36 8.83 3.21
CA GLU A 242 15.24 9.04 1.76
C GLU A 242 13.77 9.05 1.31
N ALA A 243 12.94 8.17 1.88
CA ALA A 243 11.52 8.08 1.56
C ALA A 243 10.78 9.39 1.81
N TYR A 244 11.20 10.16 2.83
CA TYR A 244 10.57 11.42 3.21
C TYR A 244 10.71 12.51 2.13
N GLY A 245 11.69 12.38 1.22
CA GLY A 245 11.84 13.26 0.06
C GLY A 245 10.76 13.09 -1.02
N PHE A 246 9.89 12.09 -0.89
CA PHE A 246 8.83 11.77 -1.85
C PHE A 246 7.43 11.98 -1.25
N ASP A 247 6.45 12.16 -2.14
CA ASP A 247 5.03 12.12 -1.77
C ASP A 247 4.55 10.65 -1.66
N PRO A 248 4.09 10.17 -0.50
CA PRO A 248 3.59 8.81 -0.34
C PRO A 248 2.38 8.51 -1.22
N ALA A 249 1.56 9.51 -1.56
CA ALA A 249 0.43 9.32 -2.47
C ALA A 249 0.87 9.21 -3.95
N GLY A 250 2.08 9.67 -4.27
CA GLY A 250 2.64 9.67 -5.62
C GLY A 250 1.80 10.44 -6.64
N ASP A 251 1.05 11.47 -6.22
CA ASP A 251 0.10 12.17 -7.09
C ASP A 251 0.80 12.71 -8.35
N GLY A 252 1.99 13.29 -8.19
CA GLY A 252 2.81 13.78 -9.30
C GLY A 252 3.25 12.67 -10.26
N ALA A 253 3.75 11.55 -9.73
CA ALA A 253 4.23 10.43 -10.53
C ALA A 253 3.09 9.73 -11.29
N LEU A 254 1.94 9.55 -10.66
CA LEU A 254 0.74 8.97 -11.27
C LEU A 254 0.17 9.86 -12.37
N GLN A 255 0.17 11.19 -12.17
CA GLN A 255 -0.22 12.14 -13.23
C GLN A 255 0.77 12.13 -14.39
N LEU A 256 2.08 12.08 -14.10
CA LEU A 256 3.11 11.98 -15.12
C LEU A 256 2.96 10.69 -15.94
N ALA A 257 2.66 9.55 -15.32
CA ALA A 257 2.43 8.30 -16.04
C ALA A 257 1.27 8.41 -17.04
N LYS A 258 0.17 9.06 -16.63
CA LYS A 258 -0.96 9.36 -17.51
C LYS A 258 -0.54 10.26 -18.68
N GLN A 259 0.32 11.26 -18.45
CA GLN A 259 0.83 12.17 -19.47
C GLN A 259 1.78 11.46 -20.46
N VAL A 260 2.80 10.75 -19.96
CA VAL A 260 3.76 9.97 -20.76
C VAL A 260 3.03 9.03 -21.71
N ARG A 261 2.05 8.28 -21.18
CA ARG A 261 1.22 7.37 -21.97
C ARG A 261 0.41 8.09 -23.04
N ARG A 262 -0.19 9.23 -22.70
CA ARG A 262 -0.96 10.04 -23.65
C ARG A 262 -0.08 10.59 -24.77
N ASP A 263 1.13 11.01 -24.46
CA ASP A 263 2.03 11.66 -25.42
C ASP A 263 2.67 10.64 -26.36
N ALA A 264 3.12 9.48 -25.84
CA ALA A 264 3.59 8.35 -26.66
C ALA A 264 2.53 7.89 -27.68
N ARG A 265 1.25 7.91 -27.27
CA ARG A 265 0.11 7.62 -28.16
C ARG A 265 -0.05 8.66 -29.26
N LYS A 266 0.06 9.95 -28.94
CA LYS A 266 -0.05 11.04 -29.93
C LYS A 266 1.08 11.00 -30.94
N SER A 267 2.28 10.62 -30.51
CA SER A 267 3.48 10.59 -31.36
C SER A 267 3.71 9.25 -32.07
N GLY A 268 2.84 8.25 -31.86
CA GLY A 268 3.02 6.90 -32.43
C GLY A 268 4.26 6.16 -31.89
N MET A 269 4.82 6.60 -30.75
CA MET A 269 6.03 6.02 -30.15
C MET A 269 5.73 4.99 -29.06
N GLU A 270 4.59 4.29 -29.17
CA GLU A 270 4.18 3.28 -28.17
C GLU A 270 5.25 2.16 -28.00
N TYR A 271 6.09 1.91 -29.02
CA TYR A 271 7.21 0.95 -28.94
C TYR A 271 8.33 1.35 -27.95
N ARG A 272 8.40 2.61 -27.50
CA ARG A 272 9.40 3.10 -26.53
C ARG A 272 8.84 3.24 -25.11
N LEU A 273 7.62 2.77 -24.84
CA LEU A 273 6.98 2.94 -23.52
C LEU A 273 7.81 2.33 -22.38
N SER A 274 8.45 1.18 -22.61
CA SER A 274 9.31 0.55 -21.60
C SER A 274 10.53 1.41 -21.24
N GLU A 275 11.18 2.02 -22.23
CA GLU A 275 12.31 2.93 -22.02
C GLU A 275 11.86 4.19 -21.27
N GLN A 276 10.73 4.78 -21.67
CA GLN A 276 10.17 5.95 -20.99
C GLN A 276 9.74 5.63 -19.55
N ALA A 277 9.18 4.44 -19.32
CA ALA A 277 8.78 4.00 -17.99
C ALA A 277 10.00 3.84 -17.06
N VAL A 278 11.10 3.26 -17.55
CA VAL A 278 12.36 3.17 -16.79
C VAL A 278 12.92 4.57 -16.52
N ARG A 279 12.92 5.45 -17.53
CA ARG A 279 13.48 6.80 -17.41
C ARG A 279 12.74 7.66 -16.38
N HIS A 280 11.42 7.55 -16.31
CA HIS A 280 10.60 8.39 -15.43
C HIS A 280 10.32 7.77 -14.05
N PHE A 281 10.30 6.43 -13.96
CA PHE A 281 9.83 5.69 -12.78
C PHE A 281 10.80 4.58 -12.37
N GLY A 282 12.06 4.66 -12.78
CA GLY A 282 13.12 3.83 -12.23
C GLY A 282 13.31 4.12 -10.75
N MET A 283 13.57 3.08 -9.95
CA MET A 283 13.90 3.27 -8.54
C MET A 283 15.24 4.01 -8.39
N PRO A 284 15.44 4.79 -7.31
CA PRO A 284 16.70 5.46 -7.03
C PRO A 284 17.87 4.47 -6.92
N GLU A 285 19.05 4.87 -7.40
CA GLU A 285 20.28 4.07 -7.33
C GLU A 285 21.04 4.23 -5.99
N THR A 286 20.36 4.67 -4.93
CA THR A 286 21.00 4.91 -3.63
C THR A 286 21.39 3.60 -2.94
N GLU A 287 22.43 3.68 -2.09
CA GLU A 287 23.08 2.57 -1.38
C GLU A 287 22.36 2.15 -0.08
N LEU A 288 21.05 2.38 0.06
CA LEU A 288 20.32 1.81 1.20
C LEU A 288 20.38 0.27 1.11
N ARG A 289 20.85 -0.36 2.19
CA ARG A 289 21.27 -1.77 2.21
C ARG A 289 20.67 -2.58 3.36
N TYR A 290 19.69 -2.05 4.09
CA TYR A 290 19.06 -2.73 5.22
C TYR A 290 18.56 -4.14 4.87
N SER A 291 17.99 -4.32 3.68
CA SER A 291 17.50 -5.60 3.15
C SER A 291 18.62 -6.54 2.75
N ALA A 292 19.77 -6.01 2.31
CA ALA A 292 20.96 -6.78 1.93
C ALA A 292 21.73 -7.32 3.15
N ASP A 293 21.61 -6.64 4.29
CA ASP A 293 22.25 -7.03 5.55
C ASP A 293 21.43 -8.05 6.36
N LEU A 294 20.27 -8.49 5.84
CA LEU A 294 19.48 -9.55 6.46
C LEU A 294 20.19 -10.91 6.34
N ALA A 295 20.06 -11.72 7.40
CA ALA A 295 20.65 -13.07 7.44
C ALA A 295 20.05 -14.01 6.37
N GLU A 296 18.79 -13.78 5.99
CA GLU A 296 18.10 -14.48 4.91
C GLU A 296 17.52 -13.45 3.93
N PRO A 297 17.44 -13.78 2.62
CA PRO A 297 16.81 -12.88 1.65
C PRO A 297 15.38 -12.55 2.05
N LEU A 298 15.04 -11.25 2.00
CA LEU A 298 13.70 -10.76 2.36
C LEU A 298 12.58 -11.52 1.61
N TYR A 299 12.78 -11.70 0.30
CA TYR A 299 11.86 -12.42 -0.59
C TYR A 299 12.65 -13.47 -1.37
N PRO A 300 12.62 -14.76 -0.95
CA PRO A 300 13.19 -15.82 -1.75
C PRO A 300 12.31 -16.02 -3.00
N PRO A 301 12.87 -16.07 -4.22
CA PRO A 301 12.08 -16.36 -5.42
C PRO A 301 11.38 -17.72 -5.24
N THR A 302 10.06 -17.72 -5.38
CA THR A 302 9.20 -18.89 -5.08
C THR A 302 8.87 -19.67 -6.34
N ARG A 303 8.93 -19.03 -7.50
CA ARG A 303 8.82 -19.68 -8.80
C ARG A 303 10.21 -19.91 -9.36
N SER A 304 10.63 -21.18 -9.44
CA SER A 304 11.61 -21.52 -10.45
C SER A 304 10.99 -21.17 -11.80
N ASP A 305 11.60 -20.25 -12.53
CA ASP A 305 11.27 -20.07 -13.94
C ASP A 305 11.36 -21.45 -14.58
N LYS A 306 10.20 -22.03 -14.92
CA LYS A 306 10.17 -23.19 -15.79
C LYS A 306 10.61 -22.66 -17.14
N ILE A 307 11.91 -22.83 -17.41
CA ILE A 307 12.56 -22.70 -18.71
C ILE A 307 11.74 -23.48 -19.75
#